data_AF-A0A957SIP9-F1
#
_entry.id   AF-A0A957SIP9-F1
#
_cell.length_a   1.000
_cell.length_b   1.000
_cell.length_c   1.000
_cell.angle_alpha   90.00
_cell.angle_beta   90.00
_cell.angle_gamma   90.00
#
_symmetry.space_group_name_H-M   'P 1'
#
loop_
_entity.id
_entity.type
_entity.pdbx_description
1 polymer ?
#
loop_
_entity_poly.entity_id
_entity_poly.type
_entity_poly.pdbx_seq_one_letter_code
_entity_poly.pdbx_strand_id
1 'polypeptide(L)' 'ELPEEMWDRIMDVNVKSRFLMTKYCVPEMRKRGGGVIINTASVQGLQSAYDVPAYAASKG' A
#
# COMPACT_ATOMS: atom_id res chain seq x y z
N GLU A 1 -17.30 14.24 -6.78
CA GLU A 1 -16.92 13.79 -5.42
C GLU A 1 -16.37 12.38 -5.49
N LEU A 2 -15.44 12.00 -4.61
CA LEU A 2 -14.89 10.65 -4.55
C LEU A 2 -15.86 9.73 -3.78
N PRO A 3 -16.38 8.63 -4.38
CA PRO A 3 -17.22 7.69 -3.67
C PRO A 3 -16.45 6.96 -2.56
N GLU A 4 -17.11 6.72 -1.42
CA GLU A 4 -16.53 5.98 -0.29
C GLU A 4 -16.07 4.57 -0.69
N GLU A 5 -16.84 3.86 -1.52
CA GLU A 5 -16.45 2.53 -2.02
C GLU A 5 -15.12 2.57 -2.81
N MET A 6 -14.90 3.65 -3.57
CA MET A 6 -13.64 3.82 -4.31
C MET A 6 -12.47 4.09 -3.36
N TRP A 7 -12.70 4.89 -2.31
CA TRP A 7 -11.71 5.09 -1.25
C TRP A 7 -11.31 3.75 -0.61
N ASP A 8 -12.29 2.97 -0.17
CA ASP A 8 -12.06 1.67 0.47
C ASP A 8 -11.31 0.72 -0.44
N ARG A 9 -11.74 0.63 -1.71
CA ARG A 9 -11.06 -0.20 -2.71
C ARG A 9 -9.60 0.19 -2.89
N ILE A 10 -9.30 1.49 -2.97
CA ILE A 10 -7.93 1.99 -3.13
C ILE A 10 -7.09 1.64 -1.89
N MET A 11 -7.62 1.82 -0.69
CA MET A 11 -6.92 1.50 0.55
C MET A 11 -6.70 0.00 0.75
N ASP A 12 -7.70 -0.82 0.39
CA ASP A 12 -7.60 -2.27 0.44
C ASP A 12 -6.50 -2.79 -0.48
N VAL A 13 -6.43 -2.26 -1.70
CA VAL A 13 -5.43 -2.68 -2.68
C VAL A 13 -4.05 -2.10 -2.37
N ASN A 14 -3.91 -0.81 -2.04
CA ASN A 14 -2.60 -0.18 -1.93
C ASN A 14 -1.96 -0.30 -0.55
N VAL A 15 -2.76 -0.49 0.51
CA VAL A 15 -2.27 -0.50 1.88
C VAL A 15 -2.51 -1.87 2.53
N LYS A 16 -3.77 -2.31 2.62
CA LYS A 16 -4.13 -3.56 3.32
C LYS A 16 -3.47 -4.78 2.66
N SER A 17 -3.43 -4.85 1.34
CA SER A 17 -2.78 -5.95 0.62
C SER A 17 -1.31 -6.12 0.98
N ARG A 18 -0.56 -5.02 1.12
CA ARG A 18 0.87 -5.03 1.44
C ARG A 18 1.10 -5.45 2.89
N PHE A 19 0.26 -4.97 3.79
CA PHE A 19 0.25 -5.42 5.19
C PHE A 19 0.00 -6.94 5.28
N LEU A 20 -1.04 -7.44 4.60
CA LEU A 20 -1.38 -8.86 4.62
C LEU A 20 -0.26 -9.70 3.98
N MET A 21 0.25 -9.30 2.82
CA MET A 21 1.39 -9.97 2.18
C MET A 21 2.59 -10.03 3.13
N THR A 22 2.95 -8.93 3.77
CA THR A 22 4.06 -8.87 4.73
C THR A 22 3.80 -9.80 5.92
N LYS A 23 2.60 -9.77 6.48
CA LYS A 23 2.18 -10.62 7.60
C LYS A 23 2.40 -12.10 7.32
N TYR A 24 2.09 -12.56 6.11
CA TYR A 24 2.21 -13.97 5.72
C TYR A 24 3.61 -14.33 5.18
N CYS A 25 4.31 -13.42 4.50
CA CYS A 25 5.63 -13.70 3.92
C CYS A 25 6.75 -13.65 4.96
N VAL A 26 6.72 -12.72 5.92
CA VAL A 26 7.82 -12.52 6.88
C VAL A 26 8.16 -13.79 7.69
N PRO A 27 7.20 -14.58 8.21
CA PRO A 27 7.51 -15.83 8.90
C PRO A 27 8.30 -16.81 8.03
N GLU A 28 7.92 -16.99 6.77
CA GLU A 28 8.61 -17.89 5.84
C GLU A 28 9.98 -17.34 5.44
N MET A 29 10.10 -16.02 5.27
CA MET A 29 11.39 -15.36 5.04
C MET A 29 12.35 -15.57 6.21
N ARG A 30 11.87 -15.53 7.46
CA ARG A 30 12.68 -15.82 8.65
C ARG A 30 13.18 -17.27 8.66
N LYS A 31 12.33 -18.24 8.33
CA LYS A 31 12.72 -19.67 8.28
C LYS A 31 13.85 -19.93 7.29
N ARG A 32 13.87 -19.27 6.13
CA ARG A 32 14.93 -19.41 5.12
C ARG A 32 16.19 -18.56 5.39
N GLY A 33 16.27 -17.87 6.52
CA GLY A 33 17.44 -17.04 6.90
C GLY A 33 17.36 -15.57 6.48
N GLY A 34 16.22 -15.10 5.97
CA GLY A 34 15.97 -13.69 5.65
C GLY A 34 15.46 -13.44 4.23
N GLY A 35 15.28 -12.15 3.92
CA GLY A 35 14.91 -11.67 2.59
C GLY A 35 14.52 -10.19 2.60
N VAL A 36 14.16 -9.66 1.44
CA VAL A 36 13.80 -8.25 1.26
C VAL A 36 12.39 -8.16 0.68
N ILE A 37 11.57 -7.25 1.23
CA ILE A 37 10.27 -6.84 0.67
C ILE A 37 10.44 -5.43 0.11
N ILE A 38 10.10 -5.23 -1.16
CA ILE A 38 10.16 -3.92 -1.83
C ILE A 38 8.73 -3.51 -2.21
N ASN A 39 8.29 -2.35 -1.70
CA ASN A 39 7.00 -1.76 -2.06
C ASN A 39 7.19 -0.54 -2.96
N THR A 40 6.46 -0.49 -4.07
CA THR A 40 6.48 0.68 -4.97
C THR A 40 5.77 1.87 -4.34
N ALA A 41 6.54 2.92 -4.07
CA ALA A 41 6.07 4.22 -3.59
C ALA A 41 5.65 5.14 -4.76
N SER A 42 5.31 6.39 -4.46
CA SER A 42 5.05 7.43 -5.44
C SER A 42 5.42 8.79 -4.87
N VAL A 43 5.89 9.71 -5.73
CA VAL A 43 6.02 11.15 -5.41
C VAL A 43 4.72 11.72 -4.83
N GLN A 44 3.57 11.18 -5.25
CA GLN A 44 2.27 11.64 -4.75
C GLN A 44 1.97 11.25 -3.29
N GLY A 45 2.77 10.36 -2.69
CA GLY A 45 2.73 10.15 -1.24
C GLY A 45 3.35 11.30 -0.43
N LEU A 46 4.22 12.10 -1.07
CA LEU A 46 4.83 13.28 -0.46
C LEU A 46 4.07 14.56 -0.80
N GLN A 47 3.54 14.65 -2.01
CA GLN A 47 2.78 15.80 -2.49
C GLN A 47 1.63 15.36 -3.39
N SER A 48 0.40 15.53 -2.90
CA SER A 48 -0.81 15.19 -3.66
C SER A 48 -0.98 16.05 -4.91
N ALA A 49 -1.79 15.57 -5.86
CA ALA A 49 -2.22 16.29 -7.06
C ALA A 49 -3.76 16.39 -7.11
N TYR A 50 -4.27 17.15 -8.09
CA TYR A 50 -5.71 17.23 -8.33
C TYR A 50 -6.30 15.84 -8.67
N ASP A 51 -7.53 15.59 -8.19
CA ASP A 51 -8.34 14.40 -8.46
C ASP A 51 -7.77 13.04 -8.04
N VAL A 52 -6.72 13.01 -7.22
CA VAL A 52 -6.12 11.76 -6.71
C VAL A 52 -6.04 11.62 -5.18
N PRO A 53 -7.00 12.14 -4.38
CA PRO A 53 -6.84 12.22 -2.92
C PRO A 53 -6.69 10.84 -2.25
N ALA A 54 -7.47 9.82 -2.64
CA ALA A 54 -7.33 8.47 -2.09
C ALA A 54 -6.03 7.78 -2.51
N TYR A 55 -5.59 7.99 -3.76
CA TYR A 55 -4.34 7.42 -4.22
C TYR A 55 -3.15 8.04 -3.48
N ALA A 56 -3.09 9.37 -3.39
CA ALA A 56 -2.06 10.08 -2.64
C ALA A 56 -2.02 9.63 -1.17
N ALA A 57 -3.19 9.55 -0.51
CA ALA A 57 -3.31 9.05 0.86
C ALA A 57 -2.80 7.59 0.99
N SER A 58 -3.02 6.75 -0.02
CA SER A 58 -2.55 5.35 0.01
C SER A 58 -1.04 5.17 -0.24
N LYS A 59 -0.33 6.25 -0.62
CA LYS A 59 1.11 6.24 -0.94
C LYS A 59 1.97 7.01 0.05
N GLY A 60 1.36 7.92 0.83
CA GLY A 60 2.01 8.70 1.90
C GLY A 60 2.16 7.93 3.20
#